data_AF-A0A257T7Z8-F1
#
_entry.id   AF-A0A257T7Z8-F1
#
_cell.length_a   1.000
_cell.length_b   1.000
_cell.length_c   1.000
_cell.angle_alpha   90.00
_cell.angle_beta   90.00
_cell.angle_gamma   90.00
#
_symmetry.space_group_name_H-M   'P 1'
#
loop_
_entity.id
_entity.type
_entity.pdbx_description
1 polymer ?
#
loop_
_entity_poly.entity_id
_entity_poly.type
_entity_poly.pdbx_seq_one_letter_code
_entity_poly.pdbx_strand_id
1 'polypeptide(L)'
;MDPDEPYIAALSEDDIELVPPDEPPPVLDRKKVIEYLSCGGLYSMLGSNMPPKIPPPRVWLCLNNVGGITYTFNPERGVLGGETPPPAAIWNGRIAAPKREAVLSFIETFGFSRQEAERVMRKAEADWRRP
;
A
#
# COMPACT_ATOMS: atom_id res chain seq x y z
N MET A 1 -43.40 11.60 -17.95
CA MET A 1 -41.98 11.45 -17.57
C MET A 1 -41.56 12.81 -17.08
N ASP A 2 -41.43 12.96 -15.77
CA ASP A 2 -40.98 14.19 -15.13
C ASP A 2 -39.45 14.32 -15.28
N PRO A 3 -38.94 15.47 -15.76
CA PRO A 3 -37.51 15.67 -16.02
C PRO A 3 -36.67 15.98 -14.76
N ASP A 4 -37.31 16.17 -13.60
CA ASP A 4 -36.66 16.55 -12.34
C ASP A 4 -36.53 15.40 -11.32
N GLU A 5 -36.89 14.17 -11.72
CA GLU A 5 -36.82 13.01 -10.84
C GLU A 5 -35.40 12.41 -10.87
N PRO A 6 -34.64 12.40 -9.75
CA PRO A 6 -33.30 11.83 -9.75
C PRO A 6 -33.39 10.32 -9.99
N TYR A 7 -32.83 9.88 -11.11
CA TYR A 7 -32.72 8.46 -11.44
C TYR A 7 -31.72 7.79 -10.50
N ILE A 8 -32.22 7.21 -9.41
CA ILE A 8 -31.43 6.34 -8.52
C ILE A 8 -31.37 4.97 -9.20
N ALA A 9 -30.30 4.72 -9.94
CA ALA A 9 -29.97 3.38 -10.39
C ALA A 9 -29.55 2.54 -9.18
N ALA A 10 -30.50 1.87 -8.54
CA ALA A 10 -30.21 0.82 -7.57
C ALA A 10 -29.56 -0.34 -8.35
N LEU A 11 -28.24 -0.49 -8.22
CA LEU A 11 -27.57 -1.72 -8.63
C LEU A 11 -28.13 -2.85 -7.75
N SER A 12 -28.72 -3.85 -8.39
CA SER A 12 -29.23 -5.07 -7.74
C SER A 12 -28.10 -5.79 -7.01
N GLU A 13 -28.37 -6.34 -5.83
CA GLU A 13 -27.39 -7.09 -5.03
C GLU A 13 -26.85 -8.37 -5.73
N ASP A 14 -27.47 -8.78 -6.84
CA ASP A 14 -27.13 -9.96 -7.65
C ASP A 14 -25.85 -9.83 -8.49
N ASP A 15 -25.22 -8.66 -8.59
CA ASP A 15 -23.93 -8.47 -9.30
C ASP A 15 -22.70 -8.68 -8.38
N ILE A 16 -22.89 -9.15 -7.15
CA ILE A 16 -21.80 -9.50 -6.23
C ILE A 16 -21.38 -10.94 -6.51
N GLU A 17 -20.44 -11.15 -7.43
CA GLU A 17 -19.73 -12.43 -7.54
C GLU A 17 -18.94 -12.68 -6.25
N LEU A 18 -19.49 -13.54 -5.38
CA LEU A 18 -18.78 -14.08 -4.23
C LEU A 18 -17.63 -14.94 -4.75
N VAL A 19 -16.40 -14.45 -4.58
CA VAL A 19 -15.18 -15.21 -4.90
C VAL A 19 -15.25 -16.57 -4.20
N PRO A 20 -15.14 -17.70 -4.93
CA PRO A 20 -15.24 -19.03 -4.35
C PRO A 20 -14.21 -19.22 -3.22
N PRO A 21 -14.58 -19.86 -2.10
CA PRO A 21 -13.70 -20.05 -0.94
C PRO A 21 -12.48 -20.96 -1.21
N ASP A 22 -12.43 -21.62 -2.37
CA ASP A 22 -11.36 -22.55 -2.78
C ASP A 22 -10.27 -21.91 -3.64
N GLU A 23 -10.34 -20.60 -3.95
CA GLU A 23 -9.26 -19.95 -4.67
C GLU A 23 -8.06 -19.74 -3.74
N PRO A 24 -6.84 -20.22 -4.11
CA PRO A 24 -5.66 -20.01 -3.29
C PRO A 24 -5.45 -18.51 -3.07
N PRO A 25 -5.03 -18.09 -1.86
CA PRO A 25 -4.88 -16.68 -1.55
C PRO A 25 -3.92 -16.03 -2.58
N PRO A 26 -4.22 -14.81 -3.05
CA PRO A 26 -3.42 -14.16 -4.07
C PRO A 26 -1.96 -14.05 -3.61
N VAL A 27 -1.04 -14.64 -4.37
CA VAL A 27 0.39 -14.62 -4.04
C VAL A 27 1.03 -13.40 -4.69
N LEU A 28 1.66 -12.53 -3.88
CA LEU A 28 2.41 -11.40 -4.41
C LEU A 28 3.79 -11.85 -4.89
N ASP A 29 4.10 -11.56 -6.16
CA ASP A 29 5.44 -11.78 -6.69
C ASP A 29 6.45 -10.84 -6.00
N ARG A 30 7.47 -11.43 -5.36
CA ARG A 30 8.50 -10.69 -4.60
C ARG A 30 9.19 -9.61 -5.44
N LYS A 31 9.49 -9.87 -6.72
CA LYS A 31 10.17 -8.90 -7.58
C LYS A 31 9.25 -7.72 -7.88
N LYS A 32 7.97 -7.97 -8.16
CA LYS A 32 6.97 -6.92 -8.35
C LYS A 32 6.76 -6.08 -7.08
N VAL A 33 6.82 -6.69 -5.89
CA VAL A 33 6.75 -5.93 -4.63
C VAL A 33 7.97 -5.02 -4.47
N ILE A 34 9.18 -5.53 -4.70
CA ILE A 34 10.41 -4.72 -4.65
C ILE A 34 10.32 -3.54 -5.62
N GLU A 35 9.86 -3.79 -6.85
CA GLU A 35 9.68 -2.76 -7.87
C GLU A 35 8.64 -1.72 -7.42
N TYR A 36 7.46 -2.15 -6.98
CA TYR A 36 6.41 -1.27 -6.49
C TYR A 36 6.88 -0.36 -5.35
N LEU A 37 7.51 -0.94 -4.31
CA LEU A 37 8.00 -0.18 -3.17
C LEU A 37 9.10 0.80 -3.59
N SER A 38 9.99 0.39 -4.50
CA SER A 38 11.07 1.22 -5.00
C SER A 38 10.58 2.37 -5.91
N CYS A 39 9.50 2.16 -6.67
CA CYS A 39 8.98 3.12 -7.64
C CYS A 39 7.89 4.04 -7.07
N GLY A 40 7.95 4.36 -5.78
CA GLY A 40 7.06 5.33 -5.12
C GLY A 40 5.96 4.72 -4.24
N GLY A 41 5.75 3.40 -4.29
CA GLY A 41 4.83 2.71 -3.38
C GLY A 41 5.18 2.94 -1.91
N LEU A 42 6.46 2.87 -1.56
CA LEU A 42 6.94 3.13 -0.20
C LEU A 42 6.59 4.55 0.26
N TYR A 43 6.85 5.57 -0.56
CA TYR A 43 6.53 6.97 -0.25
C TYR A 43 5.03 7.19 -0.08
N SER A 44 4.22 6.54 -0.91
CA SER A 44 2.77 6.60 -0.83
C SER A 44 2.26 6.03 0.50
N MET A 45 2.80 4.89 0.93
CA MET A 45 2.45 4.25 2.20
C MET A 45 2.89 5.09 3.40
N LEU A 46 4.13 5.60 3.40
CA LEU A 46 4.63 6.48 4.46
C LEU A 46 3.83 7.79 4.55
N GLY A 47 3.43 8.35 3.40
CA GLY A 47 2.59 9.55 3.31
C GLY A 47 1.18 9.36 3.86
N SER A 48 0.67 8.12 3.92
CA SER A 48 -0.66 7.85 4.46
C SER A 48 -0.81 8.15 5.97
N ASN A 49 0.32 8.23 6.69
CA ASN A 49 0.41 8.58 8.11
C ASN A 49 1.03 9.98 8.33
N MET A 50 0.79 10.90 7.38
CA MET A 50 1.16 12.32 7.42
C MET A 50 -0.08 13.21 7.23
N PRO A 51 -0.51 13.97 8.26
CA PRO A 51 -0.02 13.97 9.64
C PRO A 51 -0.31 12.63 10.36
N PRO A 52 0.36 12.36 11.51
CA PRO A 52 0.08 11.16 12.30
C PRO A 52 -1.41 11.06 12.67
N LYS A 53 -2.04 9.92 12.39
CA LYS A 53 -3.47 9.71 12.66
C LYS A 53 -3.72 8.95 13.95
N ILE A 54 -4.91 9.13 14.54
CA ILE A 54 -5.38 8.44 15.73
C ILE A 54 -6.78 7.85 15.42
N PRO A 55 -6.95 6.51 15.33
CA PRO A 55 -5.88 5.51 15.36
C PRO A 55 -4.99 5.58 14.11
N PRO A 56 -3.73 5.10 14.19
CA PRO A 56 -2.85 5.08 13.03
C PRO A 56 -3.33 4.06 11.98
N PRO A 57 -3.15 4.35 10.67
CA PRO A 57 -3.53 3.42 9.62
C PRO A 57 -2.56 2.23 9.60
N ARG A 58 -3.11 1.03 9.50
CA ARG A 58 -2.35 -0.16 9.11
C ARG A 58 -2.40 -0.31 7.60
N VAL A 59 -1.31 -0.75 7.00
CA VAL A 59 -1.22 -0.92 5.55
C VAL A 59 -0.80 -2.33 5.18
N TRP A 60 -1.45 -2.86 4.16
CA TRP A 60 -1.15 -4.14 3.56
C TRP A 60 -0.87 -3.95 2.08
N LEU A 61 0.02 -4.76 1.53
CA LEU A 61 0.15 -4.93 0.09
C LEU A 61 -0.93 -5.89 -0.42
N CYS A 62 -1.46 -5.60 -1.59
CA CYS A 62 -2.47 -6.41 -2.26
C CYS A 62 -2.34 -6.30 -3.77
N LEU A 63 -3.14 -7.10 -4.48
CA LEU A 63 -3.33 -6.95 -5.93
C LEU A 63 -4.48 -5.98 -6.21
N ASN A 64 -4.31 -5.15 -7.23
CA ASN A 64 -5.39 -4.38 -7.82
C ASN A 64 -6.20 -5.26 -8.80
N ASN A 65 -7.27 -4.70 -9.37
CA ASN A 65 -8.18 -5.43 -10.26
C ASN A 65 -7.52 -5.95 -11.55
N VAL A 66 -6.33 -5.47 -11.91
CA VAL A 66 -5.56 -5.91 -13.08
C VAL A 66 -4.32 -6.75 -12.71
N GLY A 67 -4.21 -7.19 -11.45
CA GLY A 67 -3.10 -8.03 -10.97
C GLY A 67 -1.77 -7.29 -10.73
N GLY A 68 -1.80 -5.96 -10.65
CA GLY A 68 -0.68 -5.12 -10.23
C GLY A 68 -0.60 -4.98 -8.71
N ILE A 69 0.60 -4.77 -8.16
CA ILE A 69 0.80 -4.54 -6.72
C ILE A 69 0.30 -3.14 -6.35
N THR A 70 -0.45 -3.03 -5.26
CA THR A 70 -0.82 -1.77 -4.61
C THR A 70 -0.85 -1.96 -3.09
N TYR A 71 -1.17 -0.91 -2.33
CA TYR A 71 -1.48 -1.04 -0.90
C TYR A 71 -2.97 -0.77 -0.61
N THR A 72 -3.44 -1.31 0.51
CA THR A 72 -4.79 -1.12 1.05
C THR A 72 -4.74 -0.90 2.55
N PHE A 73 -5.79 -0.27 3.08
CA PHE A 73 -6.05 -0.16 4.52
C PHE A 73 -7.08 -1.19 5.01
N ASN A 74 -7.73 -1.93 4.09
CA ASN A 74 -8.67 -2.98 4.45
C ASN A 74 -7.89 -4.29 4.70
N PRO A 75 -7.89 -4.84 5.93
CA PRO A 75 -7.22 -6.11 6.24
C PRO A 75 -7.73 -7.29 5.40
N GLU A 76 -9.01 -7.32 5.03
CA GLU A 76 -9.63 -8.42 4.27
C GLU A 76 -9.09 -8.51 2.83
N ARG A 77 -8.61 -7.37 2.30
CA ARG A 77 -7.97 -7.31 0.97
C ARG A 77 -6.46 -7.44 1.05
N GLY A 78 -5.89 -7.38 2.25
CA GLY A 78 -4.46 -7.37 2.48
C GLY A 78 -3.85 -8.76 2.34
N VAL A 79 -2.75 -8.87 1.60
CA VAL A 79 -2.00 -10.13 1.46
C VAL A 79 -0.76 -10.14 2.34
N LEU A 80 -0.04 -9.02 2.39
CA LEU A 80 1.28 -8.96 3.04
C LEU A 80 1.45 -7.65 3.82
N GLY A 81 1.96 -7.73 5.04
CA GLY A 81 2.15 -6.58 5.93
C GLY A 81 1.08 -6.49 7.02
N GLY A 82 0.51 -5.30 7.21
CA GLY A 82 -0.42 -5.00 8.30
C GLY A 82 0.18 -4.16 9.42
N GLU A 83 1.38 -3.63 9.19
CA GLU A 83 2.03 -2.72 10.11
C GLU A 83 1.65 -1.27 9.86
N THR A 84 1.87 -0.47 10.89
CA THR A 84 1.68 0.98 10.82
C THR A 84 2.90 1.64 10.17
N PRO A 85 2.73 2.46 9.11
CA PRO A 85 3.83 3.25 8.58
C PRO A 85 4.38 4.19 9.66
N PRO A 86 5.72 4.32 9.81
CA PRO A 86 6.29 5.19 10.82
C PRO A 86 5.74 6.63 10.71
N PRO A 87 5.22 7.21 11.81
CA PRO A 87 4.62 8.54 11.76
C PRO A 87 5.70 9.58 11.46
N ALA A 88 5.34 10.57 10.65
CA ALA A 88 6.26 11.62 10.22
C ALA A 88 7.56 11.10 9.59
N ALA A 89 7.48 10.00 8.84
CA ALA A 89 8.62 9.42 8.15
C ALA A 89 9.14 10.29 7.00
N ILE A 90 8.27 11.11 6.38
CA ILE A 90 8.64 11.98 5.26
C ILE A 90 8.78 13.42 5.76
N TRP A 91 9.90 14.06 5.46
CA TRP A 91 10.17 15.48 5.70
C TRP A 91 10.80 16.10 4.46
N ASN A 92 10.25 17.22 3.97
CA ASN A 92 10.69 17.87 2.72
C ASN A 92 10.84 16.89 1.54
N GLY A 93 9.88 15.97 1.38
CA GLY A 93 9.89 14.97 0.31
C GLY A 93 10.99 13.92 0.45
N ARG A 94 11.59 13.73 1.63
CA ARG A 94 12.61 12.71 1.88
C ARG A 94 12.30 11.91 3.13
N ILE A 95 12.81 10.69 3.21
CA ILE A 95 12.77 9.94 4.46
C ILE A 95 13.62 10.69 5.49
N ALA A 96 13.02 11.08 6.61
CA ALA A 96 13.70 11.79 7.67
C ALA A 96 14.82 10.91 8.24
N ALA A 97 16.04 11.47 8.35
CA ALA A 97 17.20 10.76 8.92
C ALA A 97 16.90 10.00 10.23
N PRO A 98 16.22 10.59 11.25
CA PRO A 98 15.91 9.88 12.49
C PRO A 98 14.88 8.75 12.33
N LYS A 99 14.20 8.66 11.18
CA LYS A 99 13.16 7.66 10.89
C LYS A 99 13.65 6.54 9.99
N ARG A 100 14.89 6.58 9.47
CA ARG A 100 15.41 5.56 8.54
C ARG A 100 15.31 4.15 9.10
N GLU A 101 15.73 3.95 10.35
CA GLU A 101 15.65 2.65 11.00
C GLU A 101 14.21 2.14 11.11
N ALA A 102 13.28 3.01 11.51
CA ALA A 102 11.87 2.65 11.59
C ALA A 102 11.28 2.31 10.21
N VAL A 103 11.72 3.01 9.14
CA VAL A 103 11.30 2.70 7.77
C VAL A 103 11.88 1.37 7.29
N LEU A 104 13.13 1.05 7.63
CA LEU A 104 13.72 -0.24 7.30
C LEU A 104 12.99 -1.40 7.99
N SER A 105 12.74 -1.28 9.30
CA SER A 105 11.93 -2.25 10.04
C SER A 105 10.53 -2.39 9.47
N PHE A 106 9.93 -1.28 9.03
CA PHE A 106 8.63 -1.33 8.35
C PHE A 106 8.70 -2.11 7.02
N ILE A 107 9.73 -1.91 6.19
CA ILE A 107 9.90 -2.66 4.94
C ILE A 107 10.14 -4.15 5.22
N GLU A 108 10.90 -4.49 6.26
CA GLU A 108 11.18 -5.88 6.66
C GLU A 108 9.90 -6.67 6.97
N THR A 109 8.80 -6.00 7.36
CA THR A 109 7.51 -6.64 7.64
C THR A 109 6.84 -7.25 6.40
N PHE A 110 7.31 -6.88 5.21
CA PHE A 110 6.92 -7.51 3.95
C PHE A 110 7.80 -8.73 3.61
N GLY A 111 8.57 -9.28 4.57
CA GLY A 111 9.40 -10.47 4.38
C GLY A 111 10.72 -10.21 3.64
N PHE A 112 11.18 -8.95 3.64
CA PHE A 112 12.49 -8.58 3.11
C PHE A 112 13.59 -8.75 4.15
N SER A 113 14.75 -9.24 3.71
CA SER A 113 15.97 -9.16 4.51
C SER A 113 16.39 -7.70 4.68
N ARG A 114 17.21 -7.43 5.69
CA ARG A 114 17.77 -6.10 5.94
C ARG A 114 18.42 -5.49 4.70
N GLN A 115 19.22 -6.27 3.99
CA GLN A 115 19.92 -5.80 2.79
C GLN A 115 18.95 -5.46 1.65
N GLU A 116 17.85 -6.21 1.50
CA GLU A 116 16.82 -5.89 0.51
C GLU A 116 16.06 -4.63 0.88
N ALA A 117 15.70 -4.47 2.16
CA ALA A 117 15.04 -3.27 2.67
C ALA A 117 15.89 -2.01 2.40
N GLU A 118 17.20 -2.09 2.65
CA GLU A 118 18.14 -1.01 2.34
C GLU A 118 18.22 -0.69 0.84
N ARG A 119 18.19 -1.70 -0.02
CA ARG A 119 18.17 -1.49 -1.48
C ARG A 119 16.88 -0.84 -1.95
N VAL A 120 15.73 -1.30 -1.45
CA VAL A 120 14.41 -0.72 -1.74
C VAL A 120 14.37 0.74 -1.31
N MET A 121 14.75 1.04 -0.06
CA MET A 121 14.76 2.39 0.46
C MET A 121 15.69 3.30 -0.35
N ARG A 122 16.92 2.86 -0.63
CA ARG A 122 17.89 3.64 -1.41
C ARG A 122 17.38 3.94 -2.82
N LYS A 123 16.75 2.95 -3.48
CA LYS A 123 16.16 3.14 -4.81
C LYS A 123 14.96 4.09 -4.75
N ALA A 124 14.06 3.93 -3.79
CA ALA A 124 12.93 4.83 -3.58
C ALA A 124 13.38 6.28 -3.35
N GLU A 125 14.43 6.51 -2.55
CA GLU A 125 15.00 7.85 -2.35
C GLU A 125 15.63 8.45 -3.61
N ALA A 126 16.12 7.61 -4.53
CA ALA A 126 16.72 8.04 -5.79
C ALA A 126 15.66 8.35 -6.86
N ASP A 127 14.66 7.48 -7.01
CA ASP A 127 13.61 7.62 -8.01
C ASP A 127 12.63 8.74 -7.67
N TRP A 128 12.34 8.97 -6.37
CA TRP A 128 11.50 10.09 -5.92
C TRP A 128 12.07 11.48 -6.28
N ARG A 129 13.36 11.58 -6.63
CA ARG A 129 13.98 12.84 -7.06
C ARG A 129 13.73 13.18 -8.52
N ARG A 130 13.10 12.30 -9.30
CA ARG A 130 12.81 12.56 -10.72
C ARG A 130 11.38 13.15 -10.82
N PRO A 131 11.25 14.41 -11.23
CA PRO A 131 9.95 15.02 -11.52
C PRO A 131 9.29 14.37 -12.74
#